data_AF-A0A9E3MSR3-F1
#
_entry.id   AF-A0A9E3MSR3-F1
#
_cell.length_a   1.000
_cell.length_b   1.000
_cell.length_c   1.000
_cell.angle_alpha   90.00
_cell.angle_beta   90.00
_cell.angle_gamma   90.00
#
_symmetry.space_group_name_H-M   'P 1'
#
loop_
_entity.id
_entity.type
_entity.pdbx_description
1 polymer ?
#
loop_
_entity_poly.entity_id
_entity_poly.type
_entity_poly.pdbx_seq_one_letter_code
_entity_poly.pdbx_strand_id
1 'polypeptide(L)'
;LGTPEEIVGSPADGYVREFVRDVPREQVMTVRRAMKPGDCAGPTHPGALAPDSVVADAIKVVAGSGRPACVVENGRCLGVVDHERLIDVVAGTELRKEAV
;
A
#
# COMPACT_ATOMS: atom_id res chain seq x y z
N LEU A 1 -16.08 9.59 11.96
CA LEU A 1 -14.72 10.07 11.63
C LEU A 1 -13.94 8.84 11.24
N GLY A 2 -13.44 8.79 10.00
CA GLY A 2 -12.75 7.61 9.46
C GLY A 2 -11.40 7.36 10.12
N THR A 3 -10.79 6.24 9.77
CA THR A 3 -9.40 5.91 10.13
C THR A 3 -8.42 6.92 9.52
N PRO A 4 -7.20 7.09 10.07
CA PRO A 4 -6.17 7.93 9.46
C PRO A 4 -5.90 7.57 8.00
N GLU A 5 -5.90 6.27 7.68
CA GLU A 5 -5.74 5.76 6.33
C GLU A 5 -6.89 6.19 5.41
N GLU A 6 -8.14 6.18 5.88
CA GLU A 6 -9.27 6.69 5.08
C GLU A 6 -9.20 8.20 4.89
N ILE A 7 -8.75 8.95 5.90
CA ILE A 7 -8.64 10.41 5.83
C ILE A 7 -7.57 10.85 4.81
N VAL A 8 -6.42 10.17 4.78
CA VAL A 8 -5.31 10.44 3.86
C VAL A 8 -5.55 9.81 2.50
N GLY A 9 -6.03 8.56 2.49
CA GLY A 9 -6.32 7.77 1.31
C GLY A 9 -7.51 8.36 0.56
N SER A 10 -8.66 8.53 1.20
CA SER A 10 -9.90 8.95 0.56
C SER A 10 -10.52 10.17 1.28
N PRO A 11 -9.91 11.38 1.15
CA PRO A 11 -10.43 12.59 1.78
C PRO A 11 -11.90 12.83 1.45
N ALA A 12 -12.71 13.12 2.47
CA ALA A 12 -14.16 13.25 2.32
C ALA A 12 -14.57 14.42 1.42
N ASP A 13 -13.82 15.52 1.43
CA ASP A 13 -14.08 16.72 0.65
C ASP A 13 -12.78 17.48 0.30
N GLY A 14 -12.93 18.59 -0.42
CA GLY A 14 -11.81 19.43 -0.85
C GLY A 14 -11.05 20.10 0.30
N TYR A 15 -11.73 20.38 1.43
CA TYR A 15 -11.09 20.95 2.61
C TYR A 15 -10.21 19.90 3.29
N VAL A 16 -10.71 18.69 3.50
CA VAL A 16 -9.93 17.58 4.07
C VAL A 16 -8.76 17.23 3.16
N ARG A 17 -8.96 17.23 1.83
CA ARG A 17 -7.89 17.00 0.85
C ARG A 17 -6.75 18.01 0.99
N GLU A 18 -7.08 19.28 1.19
CA GLU A 18 -6.06 20.31 1.39
C GLU A 18 -5.32 20.11 2.71
N PHE A 19 -6.05 19.76 3.77
CA PHE A 19 -5.48 19.54 5.09
C PHE A 19 -4.48 18.38 5.13
N VAL A 20 -4.74 17.29 4.39
CA VAL A 20 -3.90 16.08 4.41
C VAL A 20 -2.81 16.06 3.34
N ARG A 21 -2.67 17.13 2.55
CA ARG A 21 -1.78 17.19 1.38
C ARG A 21 -0.32 16.86 1.73
N ASP A 22 0.15 17.32 2.89
CA ASP A 22 1.55 17.18 3.32
C ASP A 22 1.77 16.00 4.28
N VAL A 23 0.75 15.16 4.49
CA VAL A 23 0.88 13.98 5.35
C VAL A 23 1.70 12.93 4.61
N PRO A 24 2.78 12.38 5.21
CA PRO A 24 3.59 11.34 4.60
C PRO A 24 2.76 10.06 4.40
N ARG A 25 2.26 9.86 3.19
CA ARG A 25 1.30 8.81 2.85
C ARG A 25 1.88 7.43 3.14
N GLU A 26 3.17 7.24 2.89
CA GLU A 26 3.87 5.99 3.13
C GLU A 26 3.92 5.56 4.61
N GLN A 27 3.73 6.50 5.53
CA GLN A 27 3.70 6.23 6.97
C GLN A 27 2.28 5.95 7.50
N VAL A 28 1.25 6.21 6.68
CA VAL A 28 -0.16 6.07 7.07
C VAL A 28 -0.86 4.95 6.29
N MET A 29 -0.55 4.82 5.00
CA MET A 29 -1.16 3.85 4.11
C MET A 29 -0.59 2.46 4.37
N THR A 30 -1.48 1.47 4.41
CA THR A 30 -1.11 0.07 4.61
C THR A 30 -0.78 -0.63 3.30
N VAL A 31 0.00 -1.70 3.40
CA VAL A 31 0.33 -2.57 2.28
C VAL A 31 -0.93 -3.23 1.71
N ARG A 32 -1.93 -3.54 2.54
CA ARG A 32 -3.24 -4.06 2.09
C ARG A 32 -3.91 -3.15 1.06
N ARG A 33 -3.76 -1.82 1.19
CA ARG A 33 -4.34 -0.87 0.25
C ARG A 33 -3.50 -0.65 -1.00
N ALA A 34 -2.18 -0.83 -0.90
CA ALA A 34 -1.26 -0.68 -2.02
C ALA A 34 -1.14 -1.94 -2.90
N MET A 35 -1.34 -3.12 -2.32
CA MET A 35 -1.09 -4.37 -3.03
C MET A 35 -2.06 -4.61 -4.17
N LYS A 36 -1.59 -5.37 -5.17
CA LYS A 36 -2.46 -6.03 -6.14
C LYS A 36 -2.97 -7.33 -5.51
N PRO A 37 -4.30 -7.52 -5.37
CA PRO A 37 -4.86 -8.78 -4.89
C PRO A 37 -4.49 -9.94 -5.82
N GLY A 38 -4.20 -11.10 -5.24
CA GLY A 38 -3.82 -12.27 -6.01
C GLY A 38 -3.02 -13.29 -5.19
N ASP A 39 -2.45 -14.25 -5.90
CA ASP A 39 -1.59 -15.27 -5.32
C ASP A 39 -0.12 -14.98 -5.61
N CYS A 40 0.75 -15.50 -4.75
CA CYS A 40 2.19 -15.25 -4.76
C CYS A 40 3.01 -16.31 -5.52
N ALA A 41 2.34 -17.13 -6.34
CA ALA A 41 2.96 -18.11 -7.23
C ALA A 41 3.95 -19.07 -6.52
N GLY A 42 3.61 -19.54 -5.32
CA GLY A 42 4.40 -20.55 -4.61
C GLY A 42 4.08 -20.63 -3.12
N PRO A 43 4.56 -21.67 -2.42
CA PRO A 43 4.29 -21.87 -1.00
C PRO A 43 5.20 -21.06 -0.07
N THR A 44 6.24 -20.42 -0.61
CA THR A 44 7.22 -19.66 0.17
C THR A 44 7.25 -18.21 -0.28
N HIS A 45 7.30 -17.32 0.71
CA HIS A 45 7.17 -15.89 0.53
C HIS A 45 8.32 -15.17 1.25
N PRO A 46 9.57 -15.27 0.74
CA PRO A 46 10.70 -14.59 1.35
C PRO A 46 10.47 -13.07 1.34
N GLY A 47 10.63 -12.42 2.49
CA GLY A 47 10.31 -11.00 2.63
C GLY A 47 8.82 -10.70 2.61
N ALA A 48 7.96 -11.65 3.00
CA ALA A 48 6.53 -11.40 3.15
C ALA A 48 6.25 -10.26 4.13
N LEU A 49 5.27 -9.44 3.78
CA LEU A 49 4.77 -8.34 4.57
C LEU A 49 3.40 -8.72 5.16
N ALA A 50 3.14 -8.26 6.38
CA ALA A 50 1.80 -8.32 6.93
C ALA A 50 0.92 -7.26 6.24
N PRO A 51 -0.39 -7.51 6.05
CA PRO A 51 -1.27 -6.57 5.34
C PRO A 51 -1.39 -5.21 6.02
N ASP A 52 -1.23 -5.14 7.34
CA ASP A 52 -1.26 -3.94 8.18
C ASP A 52 0.09 -3.21 8.28
N SER A 53 1.16 -3.78 7.69
CA SER A 53 2.44 -3.07 7.57
C SER A 53 2.25 -1.79 6.76
N VAL A 54 2.99 -0.74 7.12
CA VAL A 54 2.97 0.52 6.39
C VAL A 54 3.78 0.43 5.10
N VAL A 55 3.41 1.22 4.11
CA VAL A 55 4.08 1.29 2.81
C VAL A 55 5.57 1.64 2.93
N ALA A 56 5.96 2.43 3.93
CA ALA A 56 7.36 2.74 4.22
C ALA A 56 8.23 1.49 4.47
N ASP A 57 7.68 0.47 5.13
CA ASP A 57 8.41 -0.79 5.36
C ASP A 57 8.44 -1.67 4.12
N ALA A 58 7.36 -1.67 3.33
CA ALA A 58 7.33 -2.35 2.05
C ALA A 58 8.37 -1.80 1.07
N ILE A 59 8.57 -0.48 1.04
CA ILE A 59 9.64 0.15 0.25
C ILE A 59 11.00 -0.43 0.61
N LYS A 60 11.33 -0.58 1.89
CA LYS A 60 12.62 -1.14 2.33
C LYS A 60 12.79 -2.59 1.85
N VAL A 61 11.74 -3.41 1.96
CA VAL A 61 11.77 -4.82 1.56
C VAL A 61 11.92 -4.97 0.05
N VAL A 62 11.12 -4.24 -0.72
CA VAL A 62 11.09 -4.32 -2.18
C VAL A 62 12.37 -3.72 -2.79
N ALA A 63 12.86 -2.60 -2.26
CA ALA A 63 14.12 -1.99 -2.70
C ALA A 63 15.34 -2.85 -2.33
N GLY A 64 15.36 -3.44 -1.12
CA GLY A 64 16.47 -4.27 -0.65
C GLY A 64 16.58 -5.61 -1.40
N SER A 65 15.43 -6.18 -1.81
CA SER A 65 15.40 -7.45 -2.54
C SER A 65 15.42 -7.31 -4.06
N GLY A 66 15.05 -6.13 -4.59
CA GLY A 66 14.85 -5.89 -6.02
C GLY A 66 13.67 -6.67 -6.61
N ARG A 67 12.79 -7.23 -5.78
CA ARG A 67 11.68 -8.11 -6.19
C ARG A 67 10.37 -7.68 -5.54
N PRO A 68 9.21 -7.96 -6.17
CA PRO A 68 7.93 -7.77 -5.52
C PRO A 68 7.83 -8.57 -4.21
N ALA A 69 7.17 -8.00 -3.21
CA ALA A 69 6.96 -8.63 -1.92
C ALA A 69 5.54 -9.21 -1.83
N CYS A 70 5.44 -10.37 -1.23
CA CYS A 70 4.17 -11.02 -0.93
C CYS A 70 3.51 -10.41 0.29
N VAL A 71 2.18 -10.27 0.24
CA VAL A 71 1.38 -9.85 1.39
C VAL A 71 0.66 -11.06 1.93
N VAL A 72 0.99 -11.43 3.15
CA VAL A 72 0.58 -12.71 3.74
C VAL A 72 -0.09 -12.48 5.09
N GLU A 73 -1.21 -13.15 5.31
CA GLU A 73 -1.92 -13.15 6.59
C GLU A 73 -2.31 -14.58 6.92
N ASN A 74 -2.01 -15.04 8.14
CA ASN A 74 -2.33 -16.40 8.59
C ASN A 74 -1.83 -17.51 7.63
N GLY A 75 -0.64 -17.32 7.04
CA GLY A 75 -0.05 -18.26 6.09
C GLY A 75 -0.68 -18.27 4.69
N ARG A 76 -1.64 -17.38 4.42
CA ARG A 76 -2.29 -17.23 3.12
C ARG A 76 -1.79 -15.97 2.42
N CYS A 77 -1.39 -16.11 1.15
CA CYS A 77 -1.15 -14.96 0.28
C CYS A 77 -2.46 -14.22 0.00
N LEU A 78 -2.46 -12.91 0.26
CA LEU A 78 -3.54 -11.99 -0.08
C LEU A 78 -3.25 -11.22 -1.38
N GLY A 79 -1.98 -11.02 -1.70
CA GLY A 79 -1.56 -10.27 -2.88
C GLY A 79 -0.06 -10.03 -2.95
N VAL A 80 0.33 -9.19 -3.90
CA VAL A 80 1.72 -8.80 -4.16
C VAL A 80 1.80 -7.28 -4.24
N VAL A 81 2.88 -6.72 -3.70
CA VAL A 81 3.21 -5.30 -3.83
C VAL A 81 4.57 -5.14 -4.52
N ASP A 82 4.64 -4.26 -5.51
CA ASP A 82 5.84 -3.97 -6.31
C ASP A 82 6.18 -2.47 -6.27
N HIS A 83 7.27 -2.08 -6.93
CA HIS A 83 7.72 -0.69 -6.97
C HIS A 83 6.68 0.26 -7.57
N GLU A 84 5.94 -0.15 -8.60
CA GLU A 84 4.94 0.69 -9.27
C GLU A 84 3.85 1.08 -8.27
N ARG A 85 3.33 0.12 -7.52
CA ARG A 85 2.34 0.35 -6.46
C ARG A 85 2.88 1.20 -5.31
N LEU A 86 4.11 0.96 -4.88
CA LEU A 86 4.67 1.77 -3.79
C LEU A 86 4.85 3.23 -4.21
N ILE A 87 5.26 3.47 -5.46
CA ILE A 87 5.37 4.82 -6.04
C ILE A 87 3.99 5.47 -6.14
N ASP A 88 2.98 4.71 -6.58
CA ASP A 88 1.63 5.24 -6.73
C ASP A 88 1.04 5.71 -5.37
N VAL A 89 1.35 5.01 -4.27
CA VAL A 89 0.93 5.46 -2.93
C VAL A 89 1.60 6.78 -2.56
N VAL A 90 2.93 6.87 -2.73
CA VAL A 90 3.73 8.05 -2.39
C VAL A 90 3.29 9.25 -3.23
N ALA A 91 3.03 9.03 -4.51
CA ALA A 91 2.56 10.06 -5.43
C ALA A 91 1.06 10.40 -5.24
N GLY A 92 0.32 9.65 -4.41
CA GLY A 92 -1.11 9.84 -4.18
C GLY A 92 -1.99 9.49 -5.39
N THR A 93 -1.54 8.56 -6.24
CA THR A 93 -2.13 8.23 -7.54
C THR A 93 -2.90 6.91 -7.54
N GLU A 94 -2.78 6.09 -6.49
CA GLU A 94 -3.50 4.81 -6.30
C GLU A 94 -5.02 4.87 -6.56
N LEU A 95 -5.62 6.07 -6.45
CA LEU A 95 -7.07 6.30 -6.52
C LEU A 95 -7.55 6.87 -7.85
N ARG A 96 -6.66 7.10 -8.82
CA ARG A 96 -7.07 7.60 -10.15
C ARG A 96 -7.58 6.51 -11.09
N LYS A 97 -7.47 5.23 -10.72
CA LYS A 97 -8.09 4.11 -11.44
C LYS A 97 -9.52 3.88 -10.95
N GLU A 98 -10.43 4.79 -11.28
CA GLU A 98 -11.88 4.57 -11.43
C GLU A 98 -12.58 5.91 -11.73
N ALA A 99 -12.40 6.37 -12.98
CA ALA A 99 -13.24 7.37 -13.62
C ALA A 99 -13.12 7.18 -15.14
N VAL A 100 -13.72 6.11 -15.65
CA VAL A 100 -14.07 5.93 -17.08
C VAL A 100 -15.50 5.42 -17.12
#